data_AF-A0A4P7D0Q6-F1
#
_entry.id   AF-A0A4P7D0Q6-F1
#
_cell.length_a   1.000
_cell.length_b   1.000
_cell.length_c   1.000
_cell.angle_alpha   90.00
_cell.angle_beta   90.00
_cell.angle_gamma   90.00
#
_symmetry.space_group_name_H-M   'P 1'
#
loop_
_entity.id
_entity.type
_entity.pdbx_description
1 polymer ?
#
loop_
_entity_poly.entity_id
_entity_poly.type
_entity_poly.pdbx_seq_one_letter_code
_entity_poly.pdbx_strand_id
1 'polypeptide(L)' 'MELCNECNSLDGRSSSFVSNDEMILVGVGQCEGRVALEHYRCRKCGALMVRQLCGESSEQVWMALV' A
#
# COMPACT_ATOMS: atom_id res chain seq x y z
N MET A 1 -1.53 9.45 13.77
CA MET A 1 -2.03 8.08 14.08
C MET A 1 -0.81 7.19 14.14
N GLU A 2 -0.64 6.37 15.19
CA GLU A 2 0.48 5.43 15.23
C GLU A 2 0.17 4.22 14.36
N LEU A 3 1.12 3.86 13.49
CA LEU A 3 1.02 2.67 12.64
C LEU A 3 1.21 1.42 13.49
N CYS A 4 0.39 0.39 13.25
CA CYS A 4 0.66 -0.94 13.81
C CYS A 4 1.93 -1.56 13.21
N ASN A 5 2.40 -2.66 13.80
CA ASN A 5 3.61 -3.35 13.36
C ASN A 5 3.53 -3.77 11.88
N GLU A 6 2.35 -4.20 11.41
CA GLU A 6 2.14 -4.60 10.03
C GLU A 6 2.29 -3.40 9.07
N CYS A 7 1.66 -2.27 9.38
CA CYS A 7 1.81 -1.04 8.60
C CYS A 7 3.25 -0.54 8.59
N ASN A 8 3.91 -0.47 9.76
CA ASN A 8 5.32 -0.09 9.86
C ASN A 8 6.25 -1.04 9.09
N SER A 9 5.91 -2.34 9.04
CA SER A 9 6.73 -3.31 8.31
C SER A 9 6.62 -3.17 6.79
N LEU A 10 5.52 -2.59 6.30
CA LEU A 10 5.27 -2.36 4.88
C LEU A 10 5.72 -0.98 4.43
N ASP A 11 5.61 0.06 5.25
CA ASP A 11 5.97 1.43 4.86
C ASP A 11 7.41 1.52 4.30
N GLY A 12 7.55 2.07 3.10
CA GLY A 12 8.80 2.15 2.34
C GLY A 12 9.29 0.84 1.70
N ARG A 13 8.64 -0.31 1.92
CA ARG A 13 9.03 -1.56 1.25
C ARG A 13 8.62 -1.59 -0.21
N SER A 14 9.34 -2.38 -1.00
CA SER A 14 8.96 -2.67 -2.38
C SER A 14 7.52 -3.18 -2.47
N SER A 15 6.80 -2.71 -3.49
CA SER A 15 5.45 -3.17 -3.79
C SER A 15 5.39 -4.63 -4.20
N SER A 16 6.51 -5.29 -4.52
CA SER A 16 6.52 -6.75 -4.74
C SER A 16 6.12 -7.55 -3.49
N PHE A 17 6.23 -6.97 -2.29
CA PHE A 17 5.72 -7.58 -1.07
C PHE A 17 4.19 -7.61 -1.09
N VAL A 18 3.64 -8.83 -1.01
CA VAL A 18 2.20 -9.07 -0.95
C VAL A 18 1.70 -8.70 0.45
N SER A 19 0.58 -7.97 0.51
CA SER A 19 -0.07 -7.68 1.77
C SER A 19 -0.66 -8.94 2.41
N ASN A 20 -0.70 -8.99 3.74
CA ASN A 20 -1.38 -10.05 4.47
C ASN A 20 -2.90 -9.78 4.59
N ASP A 21 -3.62 -10.68 5.24
CA ASP A 21 -5.08 -10.59 5.46
C ASP A 21 -5.54 -9.38 6.31
N GLU A 22 -4.60 -8.62 6.87
CA GLU A 22 -4.88 -7.41 7.65
C GLU A 22 -5.06 -6.17 6.76
N MET A 23 -4.74 -6.25 5.47
CA MET A 23 -4.90 -5.16 4.51
C MET A 23 -6.11 -5.41 3.61
N ILE A 24 -7.18 -4.64 3.81
CA ILE A 24 -8.36 -4.70 2.95
C ILE A 24 -8.13 -3.79 1.76
N LEU A 25 -8.16 -4.31 0.53
CA LEU A 25 -8.19 -3.48 -0.67
C LEU A 25 -9.51 -2.68 -0.72
N VAL A 26 -9.41 -1.35 -0.74
CA VAL A 26 -10.56 -0.43 -0.74
C VAL A 26 -10.66 0.39 -2.03
N GLY A 27 -9.64 0.38 -2.88
CA GLY A 27 -9.67 1.11 -4.14
C GLY A 27 -8.46 0.81 -5.03
N VAL A 28 -8.63 1.05 -6.32
CA VAL A 28 -7.60 0.83 -7.34
C VAL A 28 -7.52 2.08 -8.21
N GLY A 29 -6.31 2.62 -8.38
CA GLY A 29 -6.02 3.69 -9.33
C GLY A 29 -5.39 3.10 -10.58
N GLN A 30 -5.89 3.50 -11.75
CA GLN A 30 -5.38 3.05 -13.03
C GLN A 30 -4.75 4.20 -13.84
N CYS A 31 -3.70 3.88 -14.59
CA CYS A 31 -3.08 4.76 -15.57
C CYS A 31 -2.97 3.99 -16.89
N GLU A 32 -3.54 4.52 -17.97
CA GLU A 32 -3.54 3.90 -19.31
C GLU A 32 -4.02 2.42 -19.30
N GLY A 33 -5.05 2.14 -18.51
CA GLY A 33 -5.64 0.79 -18.39
C GLY A 33 -4.82 -0.21 -17.56
N ARG A 34 -3.70 0.22 -16.97
CA ARG A 34 -2.90 -0.58 -16.03
C ARG A 34 -3.14 -0.14 -14.60
N VAL A 35 -3.13 -1.09 -13.67
CA VAL A 35 -3.18 -0.74 -12.24
C VAL A 35 -1.89 -0.03 -11.85
N ALA A 36 -2.01 1.23 -11.44
CA ALA A 36 -0.89 2.05 -10.99
C ALA A 36 -0.81 2.09 -9.46
N LEU A 37 -1.95 2.05 -8.78
CA LEU A 37 -2.05 2.15 -7.32
C LEU A 37 -3.11 1.18 -6.78
N GLU A 38 -2.81 0.56 -5.65
CA GLU A 38 -3.78 -0.15 -4.83
C GLU A 38 -3.88 0.58 -3.48
N HIS A 39 -5.09 0.89 -3.04
CA HIS A 39 -5.37 1.52 -1.76
C HIS A 39 -5.89 0.47 -0.79
N TYR A 40 -5.25 0.37 0.36
CA TYR A 40 -5.58 -0.56 1.41
C TYR A 40 -5.97 0.16 2.70
N ARG A 41 -6.92 -0.41 3.43
CA ARG A 41 -7.20 -0.04 4.83
C ARG A 41 -6.74 -1.17 5.74
N CYS A 42 -5.90 -0.84 6.71
CA CYS A 42 -5.47 -1.79 7.73
C CYS A 42 -6.64 -2.09 8.69
N ARG A 43 -6.93 -3.37 8.91
CA ARG A 43 -7.96 -3.83 9.87
C ARG A 43 -7.62 -3.51 11.31
N LYS A 44 -6.33 -3.56 11.67
CA LYS A 44 -5.87 -3.39 13.05
C LYS A 44 -5.88 -1.95 13.53
N CYS A 45 -5.26 -1.04 12.76
CA CYS A 45 -5.10 0.35 13.16
C CYS A 45 -5.94 1.34 12.34
N GLY A 46 -6.63 0.88 11.30
CA GLY A 46 -7.44 1.74 10.43
C GLY A 46 -6.65 2.61 9.45
N ALA A 47 -5.31 2.57 9.49
CA ALA A 47 -4.45 3.34 8.59
C ALA A 47 -4.74 3.03 7.12
N LEU A 48 -4.62 4.06 6.29
CA LEU A 48 -4.65 3.91 4.84
C LEU A 48 -3.22 3.71 4.32
N MET A 49 -3.03 2.64 3.57
CA MET A 49 -1.77 2.30 2.92
C MET A 49 -1.98 2.35 1.41
N VAL A 50 -0.98 2.80 0.68
CA VAL A 50 -0.94 2.75 -0.78
C VAL A 50 0.18 1.83 -1.19
N ARG A 51 -0.09 0.96 -2.16
CA ARG A 51 0.91 0.18 -2.86
C ARG A 51 1.02 0.71 -4.28
N GLN A 52 2.15 1.31 -4.60
CA GLN A 52 2.43 1.82 -5.94
C GLN A 52 3.06 0.74 -6.81
N LEU A 53 2.43 0.47 -7.94
CA LEU A 53 2.79 -0.61 -8.87
C LEU A 53 3.37 -0.09 -10.19
N CYS A 54 3.31 1.22 -10.42
CA CYS A 54 3.85 1.87 -11.62
C CYS A 54 4.93 2.88 -11.25
N GLY A 55 5.75 3.24 -12.23
CA GLY A 55 6.93 4.09 -12.05
C GLY A 55 8.24 3.31 -12.04
N GLU A 56 9.34 3.98 -11.73
CA GLU A 56 10.64 3.34 -11.55
C GLU A 56 10.65 2.41 -10.32
N SER A 57 11.62 1.50 -10.25
CA SER A 57 11.72 0.51 -9.18
C SER A 57 11.76 1.13 -7.77
N SER A 58 12.30 2.34 -7.64
CA SER A 58 12.34 3.13 -6.40
C SER A 58 10.99 3.72 -6.00
N GLU A 59 10.08 3.91 -6.95
CA GLU A 59 8.73 4.45 -6.74
C GLU A 59 7.70 3.34 -6.48
N GLN A 60 8.03 2.11 -6.88
CA GLN A 60 7.20 0.93 -6.66
C GLN A 60 7.29 0.44 -5.22
N VAL A 61 6.67 1.18 -4.30
CA VAL A 61 6.72 0.96 -2.86
C VAL A 61 5.35 0.99 -2.19
N TRP A 62 5.33 0.51 -0.96
CA TRP A 62 4.25 0.72 0.00
C TRP A 62 4.46 2.04 0.74
N MET A 63 3.39 2.79 0.97
CA MET A 63 3.41 4.07 1.67
C MET A 63 2.20 4.20 2.58
N ALA A 64 2.42 4.66 3.82
CA ALA A 64 1.32 5.10 4.68
C ALA A 64 0.81 6.49 4.25
N LEU A 65 -0.50 6.68 4.20
CA LEU A 65 -1.12 7.99 4.02
C LEU A 65 -1.35 8.61 5.40
N VAL A 66 -0.69 9.73 5.66
CA VAL A 66 -0.80 10.55 6.88
C VAL A 66 -1.85 11.65 6.77
#